data_AF-A0A7K1Y668-F1
#
_entry.id   AF-A0A7K1Y668-F1
#
_cell.length_a   1.000
_cell.length_b   1.000
_cell.length_c   1.000
_cell.angle_alpha   90.00
_cell.angle_beta   90.00
_cell.angle_gamma   90.00
#
_symmetry.space_group_name_H-M   'P 1'
#
loop_
_entity.id
_entity.type
_entity.pdbx_description
1 polymer ?
#
loop_
_entity_poly.entity_id
_entity_poly.type
_entity_poly.pdbx_seq_one_letter_code
_entity_poly.pdbx_strand_id
1 'polypeptide(L)'
;MEPNLDELRKNYEKFDNSKLVRIATEEATRLRPEAVELLKQIISERGLSKDITKGIDAQFQEVDNETLLEYTELLRELPCPICKSTEEKLNATMTGCVVSFIIMTSYKKELKIACPNCLDKANNQAMIKSALFGWWAFLGAL
;
A
#
# COMPACT_ATOMS: atom_id res chain seq x y z
N MET A 1 4.52 28.35 -20.10
CA MET A 1 5.63 29.10 -19.49
C MET A 1 5.79 28.56 -18.09
N GLU A 2 6.93 27.93 -17.78
CA GLU A 2 7.16 27.44 -16.43
C GLU A 2 7.37 28.62 -15.47
N PRO A 3 6.76 28.62 -14.28
CA PRO A 3 6.92 29.71 -13.32
C PRO A 3 8.37 29.79 -12.85
N ASN A 4 8.86 31.02 -12.72
CA ASN A 4 10.17 31.31 -12.15
C ASN A 4 10.17 31.07 -10.61
N LEU A 5 11.34 31.13 -9.96
CA LEU A 5 11.45 30.85 -8.52
C LEU A 5 10.62 31.81 -7.65
N ASP A 6 10.53 33.08 -8.03
CA ASP A 6 9.78 34.08 -7.27
C ASP A 6 8.26 33.85 -7.37
N GLU A 7 7.77 33.49 -8.55
CA GLU A 7 6.38 33.13 -8.80
C GLU A 7 6.02 31.84 -8.06
N LEU A 8 6.93 30.87 -8.04
CA LEU A 8 6.75 29.62 -7.32
C LEU A 8 6.65 29.86 -5.80
N ARG A 9 7.52 30.70 -5.24
CA ARG A 9 7.48 31.11 -3.83
C ARG A 9 6.16 31.79 -3.47
N LYS A 10 5.74 32.78 -4.26
CA LYS A 10 4.45 33.46 -4.07
C LYS A 10 3.27 32.51 -4.12
N ASN A 11 3.35 31.44 -4.91
CA ASN A 11 2.29 30.44 -4.95
C ASN A 11 2.27 29.56 -3.70
N TYR A 12 3.43 29.11 -3.23
CA TYR A 12 3.52 28.23 -2.05
C TYR A 12 3.21 28.99 -0.75
N GLU A 13 3.56 30.28 -0.67
CA GLU A 13 3.21 31.13 0.47
C GLU A 13 1.69 31.29 0.65
N LYS A 14 0.90 31.17 -0.43
CA LYS A 14 -0.57 31.20 -0.36
C LYS A 14 -1.18 29.92 0.20
N PHE A 15 -0.42 28.84 0.27
CA PHE A 15 -0.93 27.57 0.79
C PHE A 15 -0.99 27.60 2.31
N ASP A 16 -2.03 26.99 2.87
CA ASP A 16 -2.11 26.71 4.29
C ASP A 16 -1.13 25.58 4.68
N ASN A 17 -0.91 25.43 5.98
CA ASN A 17 0.04 24.44 6.49
C ASN A 17 -0.37 23.00 6.16
N SER A 18 -1.66 22.68 6.12
CA SER A 18 -2.12 21.32 5.81
C SER A 18 -1.79 20.94 4.36
N LYS A 19 -1.95 21.89 3.43
CA LYS A 19 -1.60 21.71 2.04
C LYS A 19 -0.10 21.59 1.85
N LEU A 20 0.71 22.39 2.53
CA LEU A 20 2.17 22.27 2.50
C LEU A 20 2.64 20.92 3.05
N VAL A 21 2.07 20.46 4.17
CA VAL A 21 2.36 19.15 4.75
C VAL A 21 2.04 18.05 3.76
N ARG A 22 0.83 18.06 3.16
CA ARG A 22 0.43 17.05 2.18
C ARG A 22 1.39 16.99 0.99
N ILE A 23 1.71 18.14 0.41
CA ILE A 23 2.65 18.21 -0.72
C ILE A 23 4.00 17.64 -0.30
N ALA A 24 4.48 17.99 0.90
CA ALA A 24 5.75 17.53 1.43
C ALA A 24 5.78 16.02 1.71
N THR A 25 4.68 15.41 2.15
CA THR A 25 4.66 13.99 2.57
C THR A 25 4.15 13.03 1.49
N GLU A 26 3.46 13.50 0.45
CA GLU A 26 2.78 12.64 -0.53
C GLU A 26 3.13 12.96 -1.99
N GLU A 27 3.57 14.18 -2.29
CA GLU A 27 3.70 14.67 -3.67
C GLU A 27 5.12 15.15 -4.01
N ALA A 28 6.09 14.98 -3.11
CA ALA A 28 7.41 15.63 -3.21
C ALA A 28 8.21 15.16 -4.44
N THR A 29 8.10 13.87 -4.80
CA THR A 29 8.79 13.29 -5.98
C THR A 29 8.30 13.82 -7.32
N ARG A 30 7.13 14.47 -7.35
CA ARG A 30 6.58 15.10 -8.56
C ARG A 30 7.06 16.55 -8.73
N LEU A 31 7.75 17.09 -7.74
CA LEU A 31 8.24 18.45 -7.76
C LEU A 31 9.60 18.53 -8.45
N ARG A 32 9.86 19.67 -9.09
CA ARG A 32 11.22 20.00 -9.55
C ARG A 32 12.16 20.15 -8.35
N PRO A 33 13.46 19.85 -8.48
CA PRO A 33 14.42 19.96 -7.36
C PRO A 33 14.39 21.33 -6.68
N GLU A 34 14.27 22.42 -7.44
CA GLU A 34 14.23 23.77 -6.87
C GLU A 34 12.93 24.03 -6.08
N ALA A 35 11.84 23.40 -6.49
CA ALA A 35 10.55 23.48 -5.80
C ALA A 35 10.56 22.71 -4.47
N VAL A 36 11.30 21.60 -4.40
CA VAL A 36 11.52 20.82 -3.17
C VAL A 36 12.32 21.65 -2.17
N GLU A 37 13.42 22.27 -2.60
CA GLU A 37 14.25 23.10 -1.73
C GLU A 37 13.48 24.32 -1.20
N LEU A 38 12.71 24.98 -2.07
CA LEU A 38 11.83 26.07 -1.66
C LEU A 38 10.75 25.62 -0.66
N LEU A 39 10.16 24.44 -0.87
CA LEU A 39 9.19 23.87 0.06
C LEU A 39 9.80 23.61 1.45
N LYS A 40 11.02 23.05 1.51
CA LYS A 40 11.77 22.85 2.77
C LYS A 40 12.03 24.18 3.49
N GLN A 41 12.41 25.23 2.74
CA GLN A 41 12.61 26.57 3.29
C GLN A 41 11.32 27.12 3.92
N ILE A 42 10.20 27.10 3.18
CA ILE A 42 8.91 27.62 3.66
C ILE A 42 8.41 26.84 4.90
N ILE A 43 8.58 25.52 4.93
CA ILE A 43 8.23 24.68 6.10
C ILE A 43 9.03 25.08 7.33
N SER A 44 10.33 25.32 7.16
CA SER A 44 11.23 25.77 8.23
C SER A 44 10.88 27.18 8.71
N GLU A 45 10.66 28.13 7.79
CA GLU A 45 10.26 29.51 8.10
C GLU A 45 8.95 29.59 8.89
N ARG A 46 8.02 28.66 8.63
CA ARG A 46 6.74 28.56 9.34
C ARG A 46 6.82 27.82 10.68
N GLY A 47 8.00 27.35 11.09
CA GLY A 47 8.20 26.62 12.34
C GLY A 47 7.45 25.28 12.39
N LEU A 48 7.21 24.67 11.24
CA LEU A 48 6.57 23.34 11.16
C LEU A 48 7.54 22.24 11.59
N SER A 49 7.00 21.06 11.93
CA SER A 49 7.83 19.95 12.43
C SER A 49 8.92 19.55 11.43
N LYS A 50 10.14 19.33 11.94
CA LYS A 50 11.26 18.78 11.17
C LYS A 50 10.99 17.38 10.64
N ASP A 51 9.99 16.67 11.16
CA ASP A 51 9.62 15.36 10.63
C ASP A 51 8.94 15.46 9.25
N ILE A 52 8.39 16.64 8.90
CA ILE A 52 7.81 16.87 7.56
C ILE A 52 8.92 16.85 6.50
N THR A 53 10.08 17.44 6.79
CA THR A 53 11.21 17.41 5.85
C THR A 53 11.80 16.00 5.71
N LYS A 54 11.76 15.19 6.79
CA LYS A 54 12.09 13.76 6.67
C LYS A 54 11.12 13.02 5.75
N GLY A 55 9.84 13.38 5.77
CA GLY A 55 8.83 12.85 4.85
C GLY A 55 9.12 13.17 3.38
N ILE A 56 9.69 14.35 3.10
CA ILE A 56 10.20 14.70 1.76
C ILE A 56 11.36 13.76 1.39
N ASP A 57 12.37 13.66 2.24
CA ASP A 57 13.59 12.89 1.96
C ASP A 57 13.30 11.40 1.78
N ALA A 58 12.39 10.84 2.60
CA ALA A 58 11.98 9.44 2.53
C ALA A 58 11.36 9.05 1.19
N GLN A 59 10.71 9.99 0.49
CA GLN A 59 10.13 9.71 -0.83
C GLN A 59 11.17 9.65 -1.95
N PHE A 60 12.34 10.28 -1.77
CA PHE A 60 13.46 10.21 -2.71
C PHE A 60 14.44 9.08 -2.41
N GLN A 61 14.30 8.44 -1.26
CA GLN A 61 15.13 7.30 -0.89
C GLN A 61 14.74 6.08 -1.74
N GLU A 62 15.69 5.55 -2.51
CA GLU A 62 15.52 4.25 -3.14
C GLU A 62 15.55 3.17 -2.05
N VAL A 63 14.55 2.30 -2.05
CA VAL A 63 14.51 1.14 -1.16
C VAL A 63 15.16 -0.01 -1.91
N ASP A 64 16.37 -0.41 -1.48
CA ASP A 64 17.03 -1.59 -2.04
C ASP A 64 16.35 -2.88 -1.56
N ASN A 65 16.73 -3.99 -2.21
CA ASN A 65 16.14 -5.30 -1.91
C ASN A 65 16.47 -5.79 -0.48
N GLU A 66 17.61 -5.38 0.08
CA GLU A 66 18.03 -5.79 1.43
C GLU A 66 17.15 -5.11 2.47
N THR A 67 17.01 -3.79 2.37
CA THR A 67 16.13 -2.96 3.18
C THR A 67 14.68 -3.43 3.07
N LEU A 68 14.21 -3.74 1.85
CA LEU A 68 12.86 -4.28 1.64
C LEU A 68 12.67 -5.63 2.34
N LEU A 69 13.67 -6.50 2.30
CA LEU A 69 13.64 -7.79 2.98
C LEU A 69 13.62 -7.62 4.49
N GLU A 70 14.42 -6.72 5.05
CA GLU A 70 14.43 -6.39 6.48
C GLU A 70 13.05 -5.91 6.96
N TYR A 71 12.44 -4.96 6.25
CA TYR A 71 11.07 -4.51 6.57
C TYR A 71 10.05 -5.64 6.43
N THR A 72 10.20 -6.50 5.43
CA THR A 72 9.31 -7.64 5.25
C THR A 72 9.43 -8.61 6.41
N GLU A 73 10.63 -8.90 6.89
CA GLU A 73 10.84 -9.78 8.05
C GLU A 73 10.23 -9.18 9.33
N LEU A 74 10.38 -7.88 9.57
CA LEU A 74 9.71 -7.20 10.69
C LEU A 74 8.18 -7.34 10.63
N LEU A 75 7.60 -7.18 9.44
CA LEU A 75 6.16 -7.37 9.25
C LEU A 75 5.73 -8.83 9.44
N ARG A 76 6.56 -9.79 9.03
CA ARG A 76 6.27 -11.22 9.16
C ARG A 76 6.30 -11.72 10.60
N GLU A 77 6.97 -11.01 11.50
CA GLU A 77 7.00 -11.33 12.93
C GLU A 77 5.80 -10.79 13.71
N LEU A 78 4.93 -9.98 13.06
CA LEU A 78 3.72 -9.48 13.70
C LEU A 78 2.72 -10.60 14.00
N PRO A 79 1.90 -10.46 15.06
CA PRO A 79 0.84 -11.42 15.36
C PRO A 79 -0.14 -11.61 14.20
N CYS A 80 -0.58 -12.84 13.97
CA CYS A 80 -1.56 -13.16 12.94
C CYS A 80 -2.82 -12.31 13.07
N PRO A 81 -3.26 -11.60 12.01
CA PRO A 81 -4.42 -10.71 12.12
C PRO A 81 -5.72 -11.46 12.44
N ILE A 82 -5.80 -12.75 12.08
CA ILE A 82 -6.97 -13.62 12.23
C ILE A 82 -7.00 -14.30 13.61
N CYS A 83 -5.94 -15.00 14.00
CA CYS A 83 -5.90 -15.80 15.24
C CYS A 83 -5.03 -15.21 16.35
N LYS A 84 -4.33 -14.09 16.10
CA LYS A 84 -3.41 -13.41 17.03
C LYS A 84 -2.19 -14.23 17.48
N SER A 85 -1.99 -15.44 16.95
CA SER A 85 -0.80 -16.24 17.22
C SER A 85 0.47 -15.57 16.69
N THR A 86 1.57 -15.76 17.40
CA THR A 86 2.93 -15.36 17.05
C THR A 86 3.86 -16.56 16.86
N GLU A 87 3.31 -17.79 16.86
CA GLU A 87 4.10 -19.03 16.77
C GLU A 87 4.73 -19.23 15.38
N GLU A 88 4.07 -18.72 14.34
CA GLU A 88 4.51 -18.83 12.96
C GLU A 88 4.59 -17.44 12.31
N LYS A 89 5.58 -17.26 11.44
CA LYS A 89 5.72 -16.05 10.63
C LYS A 89 4.53 -15.88 9.70
N LEU A 90 4.09 -14.64 9.51
CA LEU A 90 3.07 -14.33 8.51
C LEU A 90 3.59 -14.70 7.12
N ASN A 91 2.64 -15.11 6.29
CA ASN A 91 2.85 -15.39 4.89
C ASN A 91 1.68 -14.79 4.09
N ALA A 92 1.84 -14.73 2.77
CA ALA A 92 0.82 -14.27 1.86
C ALA A 92 0.47 -15.40 0.88
N THR A 93 -0.82 -15.63 0.66
CA THR A 93 -1.29 -16.54 -0.39
C THR A 93 -2.44 -15.93 -1.18
N MET A 94 -2.59 -16.36 -2.42
CA MET A 94 -3.73 -16.01 -3.26
C MET A 94 -4.79 -17.11 -3.12
N THR A 95 -5.97 -16.78 -2.59
CA THR A 95 -7.08 -17.73 -2.49
C THR A 95 -8.07 -17.50 -3.63
N GLY A 96 -8.36 -18.56 -4.40
CA GLY A 96 -9.36 -18.55 -5.48
C GLY A 96 -10.61 -19.34 -5.10
N CYS A 97 -11.79 -18.79 -5.37
CA CYS A 97 -13.08 -19.47 -5.19
C CYS A 97 -13.96 -19.29 -6.42
N VAL A 98 -14.58 -20.39 -6.88
CA VAL A 98 -15.51 -20.42 -8.00
C VAL A 98 -16.88 -20.85 -7.50
N VAL A 99 -17.92 -20.10 -7.84
CA VAL A 99 -19.31 -20.45 -7.53
C VAL A 99 -20.11 -20.31 -8.81
N SER A 100 -20.80 -21.37 -9.20
CA SER A 100 -21.61 -21.43 -10.40
C SER A 100 -23.06 -21.79 -10.07
N PHE A 101 -23.97 -21.03 -10.65
CA PHE A 101 -25.39 -21.32 -10.75
C PHE A 101 -25.69 -21.52 -12.24
N ILE A 102 -26.77 -22.25 -12.56
CA ILE A 102 -27.12 -22.74 -13.91
C ILE A 102 -26.82 -21.76 -15.07
N ILE A 103 -26.99 -20.44 -14.87
CA ILE A 103 -26.79 -19.40 -15.91
C ILE A 103 -25.64 -18.43 -15.58
N MET A 104 -25.00 -18.54 -14.41
CA MET A 104 -24.01 -17.55 -13.94
C MET A 104 -22.89 -18.17 -13.12
N THR A 105 -21.66 -17.89 -13.51
CA THR A 105 -20.45 -18.27 -12.76
C THR A 105 -19.74 -17.03 -12.22
N SER A 106 -19.39 -17.07 -10.94
CA SER A 106 -18.63 -16.04 -10.25
C SER A 106 -17.25 -16.59 -9.85
N TYR A 107 -16.22 -15.82 -10.17
CA TYR A 107 -14.83 -16.08 -9.80
C TYR A 107 -14.37 -15.01 -8.82
N LYS A 108 -13.84 -15.43 -7.68
CA LYS A 108 -13.29 -14.53 -6.66
C LYS A 108 -11.85 -14.91 -6.36
N LYS A 109 -10.93 -13.95 -6.50
CA LYS A 109 -9.52 -14.08 -6.12
C LYS A 109 -9.20 -13.02 -5.08
N GLU A 110 -8.59 -13.42 -3.97
CA GLU A 110 -8.22 -12.51 -2.89
C GLU A 110 -6.81 -12.84 -2.40
N LEU A 111 -5.97 -11.80 -2.24
CA LEU A 111 -4.72 -11.91 -1.50
C LEU A 111 -5.03 -11.95 -0.01
N LYS A 112 -4.50 -12.94 0.70
CA LYS A 112 -4.66 -13.09 2.15
C LYS A 112 -3.29 -13.14 2.81
N ILE A 113 -3.13 -12.37 3.88
CA ILE A 113 -1.92 -12.33 4.72
C ILE A 113 -2.29 -12.83 6.12
N ALA A 114 -1.70 -13.94 6.54
CA ALA A 114 -1.93 -14.55 7.86
C ALA A 114 -0.84 -15.60 8.17
N CYS A 115 -0.92 -16.25 9.34
CA CYS A 115 -0.09 -17.44 9.61
C CYS A 115 -0.49 -18.62 8.69
N PRO A 116 0.42 -19.58 8.42
CA PRO A 116 0.18 -20.74 7.57
C PRO A 116 -1.13 -21.48 7.88
N ASN A 117 -1.39 -21.78 9.14
CA ASN A 117 -2.61 -22.45 9.59
C ASN A 117 -3.91 -21.73 9.16
N CYS A 118 -3.94 -20.39 9.26
CA CYS A 118 -5.10 -19.61 8.84
C CYS A 118 -5.24 -19.54 7.32
N LEU A 119 -4.13 -19.50 6.59
CA LEU A 119 -4.11 -19.51 5.13
C LEU A 119 -4.59 -20.85 4.58
N ASP A 120 -4.13 -21.96 5.14
CA ASP A 120 -4.56 -23.31 4.76
C ASP A 120 -6.05 -23.50 5.00
N LYS A 121 -6.56 -23.03 6.15
CA LYS A 121 -8.00 -23.04 6.43
C LYS A 121 -8.79 -22.23 5.40
N ALA A 122 -8.32 -21.03 5.06
CA ALA A 122 -8.96 -20.19 4.06
C ALA A 122 -8.96 -20.83 2.65
N ASN A 123 -7.84 -21.46 2.27
CA ASN A 123 -7.71 -22.13 0.99
C ASN A 123 -8.59 -23.38 0.92
N ASN A 124 -8.60 -24.21 1.96
CA ASN A 124 -9.44 -25.40 2.05
C ASN A 124 -10.93 -25.06 2.00
N GLN A 125 -11.35 -23.99 2.70
CA GLN A 125 -12.74 -23.52 2.61
C GLN A 125 -13.11 -23.07 1.20
N ALA A 126 -12.22 -22.34 0.52
CA ALA A 126 -12.44 -21.91 -0.86
C ALA A 126 -12.50 -23.11 -1.82
N MET A 127 -11.65 -24.11 -1.61
CA MET A 127 -11.64 -25.35 -2.39
C MET A 127 -12.93 -26.15 -2.19
N ILE A 128 -13.35 -26.37 -0.95
CA ILE A 128 -14.61 -27.07 -0.64
C ILE A 128 -15.80 -26.33 -1.25
N LYS A 129 -15.84 -25.00 -1.09
CA LYS A 129 -16.90 -24.17 -1.68
C LYS A 129 -16.91 -24.28 -3.21
N SER A 130 -15.73 -24.30 -3.84
CA SER A 130 -15.61 -24.46 -5.28
C SER A 130 -15.99 -25.86 -5.76
N ALA A 131 -15.70 -26.90 -4.99
CA ALA A 131 -16.12 -28.26 -5.31
C ALA A 131 -17.65 -28.39 -5.23
N LEU A 132 -18.28 -27.86 -4.17
CA LEU A 132 -19.73 -27.95 -3.96
C LEU A 132 -20.54 -27.11 -4.94
N PHE A 133 -20.07 -25.90 -5.26
CA PHE A 133 -20.85 -24.93 -6.02
C PHE A 133 -20.22 -24.55 -7.37
N GLY A 134 -18.97 -24.92 -7.65
CA GLY A 134 -18.28 -24.55 -8.89
C GLY A 134 -18.33 -25.61 -9.99
N TRP A 135 -18.77 -26.84 -9.71
CA TRP A 135 -18.79 -27.94 -10.68
C TRP A 135 -19.69 -27.68 -11.90
N TRP A 136 -20.75 -26.87 -11.75
CA TRP A 136 -21.60 -26.43 -12.86
C TRP A 136 -20.93 -25.40 -13.79
N ALA A 137 -19.79 -24.81 -13.40
CA ALA A 137 -19.08 -23.83 -14.23
C ALA A 137 -18.64 -24.42 -15.57
N PHE A 138 -18.43 -25.73 -15.64
CA PHE A 138 -18.08 -26.44 -16.86
C PHE A 138 -19.26 -26.55 -17.84
N LEU A 139 -20.50 -26.56 -17.34
CA LEU A 139 -21.72 -26.69 -18.15
C LEU A 139 -22.21 -25.35 -18.73
N GLY A 140 -21.78 -24.21 -18.17
CA GLY A 140 -22.12 -22.87 -18.66
C GLY A 140 -21.05 -22.21 -19.55
N ALA A 141 -19.98 -22.92 -19.90
CA ALA A 141 -18.87 -22.44 -20.74
C ALA A 141 -18.90 -22.99 -22.19
N LEU A 142 -20.09 -23.40 -22.66
CA LEU A 142 -20.39 -23.86 -24.01
C LEU A 142 -21.41 -22.94 -24.68
#